data_AF-A0A2A5B0J5-F1
#
_entry.id   AF-A0A2A5B0J5-F1
#
_cell.length_a   1.000
_cell.length_b   1.000
_cell.length_c   1.000
_cell.angle_alpha   90.00
_cell.angle_beta   90.00
_cell.angle_gamma   90.00
#
_symmetry.space_group_name_H-M   'P 1'
#
loop_
_entity.id
_entity.type
_entity.pdbx_description
1 polymer ?
#
loop_
_entity_poly.entity_id
_entity_poly.type
_entity_poly.pdbx_seq_one_letter_code
_entity_poly.pdbx_strand_id
1 'polypeptide(L)'
;MGRRKSKMNSFTKEEDKIISENEGGVRAIATRLNRPYKSIANRKARLKYKNSEGLPLTKEEIEILELVSDGETCELIGKKYNIPTRTVEWKRQLIVAKLGGENIIHSIKLACRKGILK
;
A
#
# COMPACT_ATOMS: atom_id res chain seq x y z
N MET A 1 5.09 -7.55 -24.98
CA MET A 1 4.30 -8.75 -24.61
C MET A 1 3.25 -8.37 -23.55
N GLY A 2 1.99 -8.22 -23.95
CA GLY A 2 0.90 -7.91 -23.01
C GLY A 2 0.46 -9.16 -22.24
N ARG A 3 0.44 -9.10 -20.90
CA ARG A 3 -0.12 -10.17 -20.05
C ARG A 3 -1.59 -10.39 -20.46
N ARG A 4 -1.92 -11.56 -21.02
CA ARG A 4 -3.31 -12.01 -21.21
C ARG A 4 -4.02 -11.95 -19.85
N LYS A 5 -5.00 -11.06 -19.69
CA LYS A 5 -5.83 -11.01 -18.48
C LYS A 5 -6.71 -12.26 -18.47
N SER A 6 -6.34 -13.26 -17.69
CA SER A 6 -7.22 -14.41 -17.40
C SER A 6 -8.51 -13.89 -16.74
N LYS A 7 -9.67 -14.31 -17.25
CA LYS A 7 -11.00 -13.97 -16.71
C LYS A 7 -11.18 -14.38 -15.24
N MET A 8 -10.42 -15.36 -14.74
CA MET A 8 -10.41 -15.76 -13.31
C MET A 8 -9.63 -14.79 -12.41
N ASN A 9 -8.81 -13.89 -12.95
CA ASN A 9 -7.88 -13.05 -12.18
C ASN A 9 -8.40 -11.64 -11.85
N SER A 10 -9.57 -11.24 -12.35
CA SER A 10 -10.19 -9.96 -11.96
C SER A 10 -11.14 -10.16 -10.79
N PHE A 11 -10.99 -9.32 -9.76
CA PHE A 11 -11.95 -9.18 -8.68
C PHE A 11 -13.11 -8.28 -9.13
N THR A 12 -14.34 -8.66 -8.83
CA THR A 12 -15.52 -7.82 -9.07
C THR A 12 -15.65 -6.74 -8.01
N LYS A 13 -16.47 -5.70 -8.28
CA LYS A 13 -16.75 -4.64 -7.31
C LYS A 13 -17.42 -5.19 -6.03
N GLU A 14 -18.22 -6.23 -6.16
CA GLU A 14 -18.90 -6.91 -5.05
C GLU A 14 -17.91 -7.68 -4.19
N GLU A 15 -16.99 -8.44 -4.82
CA GLU A 15 -15.91 -9.11 -4.10
C GLU A 15 -15.03 -8.11 -3.36
N ASP A 16 -14.71 -6.97 -3.97
CA ASP A 16 -13.94 -5.91 -3.31
C ASP A 16 -14.66 -5.35 -2.08
N LYS A 17 -15.98 -5.17 -2.15
CA LYS A 17 -16.79 -4.71 -1.01
C LYS A 17 -16.72 -5.71 0.14
N ILE A 18 -16.94 -7.00 -0.14
CA ILE A 18 -16.87 -8.09 0.85
C ILE A 18 -15.47 -8.17 1.48
N ILE A 19 -14.41 -8.03 0.66
CA ILE A 19 -13.02 -8.05 1.15
C ILE A 19 -12.72 -6.84 2.04
N SER A 20 -13.28 -5.68 1.72
CA SER A 20 -13.11 -4.44 2.49
C SER A 20 -13.83 -4.46 3.83
N GLU A 21 -15.03 -5.04 3.89
CA GLU A 21 -15.86 -5.14 5.10
C GLU A 21 -15.26 -6.12 6.15
N ASN A 22 -14.42 -7.06 5.71
CA ASN A 22 -13.63 -7.95 6.57
C ASN A 22 -14.44 -8.79 7.59
N GLU A 23 -15.68 -9.13 7.29
CA GLU A 23 -16.49 -10.01 8.12
C GLU A 23 -15.78 -11.37 8.30
N GLY A 24 -15.38 -11.70 9.53
CA GLY A 24 -14.76 -13.00 9.87
C GLY A 24 -13.30 -13.20 9.40
N GLY A 25 -12.64 -12.18 8.86
CA GLY A 25 -11.23 -12.24 8.48
C GLY A 25 -10.94 -12.88 7.10
N VAL A 26 -9.67 -12.84 6.69
CA VAL A 26 -9.21 -13.22 5.34
C VAL A 26 -9.53 -14.69 5.00
N ARG A 27 -9.49 -15.59 5.99
CA ARG A 27 -9.81 -17.02 5.79
C ARG A 27 -11.30 -17.22 5.48
N ALA A 28 -12.20 -16.59 6.22
CA ALA A 28 -13.63 -16.71 5.99
C ALA A 28 -14.03 -16.19 4.59
N ILE A 29 -13.45 -15.05 4.19
CA ILE A 29 -13.68 -14.47 2.87
C ILE A 29 -13.12 -15.35 1.74
N ALA A 30 -11.94 -15.96 1.94
CA ALA A 30 -11.36 -16.88 0.96
C ALA A 30 -12.27 -18.09 0.70
N THR A 31 -12.85 -18.67 1.76
CA THR A 31 -13.82 -19.75 1.63
C THR A 31 -15.11 -19.26 0.97
N ARG A 32 -15.66 -18.12 1.40
CA ARG A 32 -16.91 -17.53 0.87
C ARG A 32 -16.82 -17.22 -0.63
N LEU A 33 -15.69 -16.71 -1.09
CA LEU A 33 -15.46 -16.34 -2.49
C LEU A 33 -14.85 -17.47 -3.33
N ASN A 34 -14.62 -18.65 -2.73
CA ASN A 34 -13.91 -19.77 -3.35
C ASN A 34 -12.60 -19.33 -4.04
N ARG A 35 -11.80 -18.51 -3.34
CA ARG A 35 -10.54 -17.98 -3.84
C ARG A 35 -9.37 -18.37 -2.94
N PRO A 36 -8.15 -18.49 -3.49
CA PRO A 36 -6.97 -18.77 -2.68
C PRO A 36 -6.75 -17.69 -1.62
N TYR A 37 -6.43 -18.12 -0.38
CA TYR A 37 -6.14 -17.22 0.75
C TYR A 37 -5.17 -16.09 0.38
N LYS A 38 -4.03 -16.44 -0.25
CA LYS A 38 -3.02 -15.47 -0.68
C LYS A 38 -3.57 -14.44 -1.66
N SER A 39 -4.53 -14.82 -2.51
CA SER A 39 -5.17 -13.90 -3.46
C SER A 39 -6.02 -12.87 -2.71
N ILE A 40 -6.86 -13.31 -1.77
CA ILE A 40 -7.67 -12.41 -0.92
C ILE A 40 -6.78 -11.51 -0.05
N ALA A 41 -5.76 -12.07 0.59
CA ALA A 41 -4.82 -11.29 1.42
C ALA A 41 -4.17 -10.16 0.62
N ASN A 42 -3.66 -10.48 -0.58
CA ASN A 42 -3.04 -9.50 -1.48
C ASN A 42 -4.06 -8.47 -1.98
N ARG A 43 -5.29 -8.90 -2.30
CA ARG A 43 -6.35 -7.99 -2.75
C ARG A 43 -6.78 -7.04 -1.63
N LYS A 44 -6.95 -7.55 -0.41
CA LYS A 44 -7.28 -6.76 0.78
C LYS A 44 -6.23 -5.70 1.05
N ALA A 45 -4.95 -6.08 0.99
CA ALA A 45 -3.85 -5.11 1.09
C ALA A 45 -4.03 -4.00 0.05
N ARG A 46 -4.19 -4.33 -1.24
CA ARG A 46 -4.42 -3.38 -2.35
C ARG A 46 -5.64 -2.48 -2.16
N LEU A 47 -6.75 -3.01 -1.66
CA LEU A 47 -7.96 -2.20 -1.39
C LEU A 47 -7.75 -1.22 -0.24
N LYS A 48 -7.03 -1.64 0.81
CA LYS A 48 -6.63 -0.74 1.89
C LYS A 48 -5.83 0.46 1.36
N TYR A 49 -4.90 0.23 0.41
CA TYR A 49 -4.18 1.33 -0.25
C TYR A 49 -5.12 2.27 -1.01
N LYS A 50 -5.98 1.70 -1.86
CA LYS A 50 -6.91 2.49 -2.69
C LYS A 50 -7.81 3.38 -1.84
N ASN A 51 -8.22 2.90 -0.67
CA ASN A 51 -9.09 3.63 0.25
C ASN A 51 -8.33 4.49 1.27
N SER A 52 -6.98 4.53 1.21
CA SER A 52 -6.16 5.28 2.18
C SER A 52 -5.88 6.73 1.81
N GLU A 53 -6.32 7.15 0.62
CA GLU A 53 -6.15 8.53 0.14
C GLU A 53 -6.76 9.53 1.12
N GLY A 54 -5.99 10.54 1.50
CA GLY A 54 -6.42 11.57 2.45
C GLY A 54 -6.29 11.19 3.93
N LEU A 55 -5.86 9.96 4.26
CA LEU A 55 -5.54 9.62 5.64
C LEU A 55 -4.25 10.34 6.10
N PRO A 56 -4.17 10.76 7.38
CA PRO A 56 -2.95 11.34 7.92
C PRO A 56 -1.82 10.31 7.92
N LEU A 57 -0.60 10.80 7.67
CA LEU A 57 0.61 9.99 7.81
C LEU A 57 0.91 9.76 9.29
N THR A 58 1.36 8.55 9.62
CA THR A 58 1.87 8.26 10.96
C THR A 58 3.27 8.82 11.14
N LYS A 59 3.75 8.93 12.39
CA LYS A 59 5.11 9.39 12.69
C LYS A 59 6.18 8.57 11.96
N GLU A 60 6.09 7.25 11.99
CA GLU A 60 7.00 6.37 11.25
C GLU A 60 6.97 6.59 9.73
N GLU A 61 5.79 6.90 9.18
CA GLU A 61 5.63 7.16 7.75
C GLU A 61 6.23 8.50 7.35
N ILE A 62 6.15 9.50 8.22
CA ILE A 62 6.81 10.80 8.04
C ILE A 62 8.32 10.63 8.09
N GLU A 63 8.87 9.91 9.07
CA GLU A 63 10.31 9.67 9.16
C GLU A 63 10.84 8.91 7.94
N ILE A 64 10.13 7.89 7.46
CA ILE A 64 10.51 7.19 6.23
C ILE A 64 10.47 8.14 5.03
N LEU A 65 9.46 9.02 4.98
CA LEU A 65 9.35 9.99 3.90
C LEU A 65 10.47 11.03 3.93
N GLU A 66 10.88 11.49 5.11
CA GLU A 66 12.05 12.38 5.32
C GLU A 66 13.34 11.72 4.84
N LEU A 67 13.59 10.48 5.25
CA LEU A 67 14.78 9.74 4.81
C LEU A 67 14.80 9.56 3.29
N VAL A 68 13.65 9.29 2.69
CA VAL A 68 13.55 9.19 1.24
C VAL A 68 13.76 10.55 0.56
N SER A 69 13.32 11.67 1.15
CA SER A 69 13.63 13.00 0.62
C SER A 69 15.12 13.35 0.74
N ASP A 70 15.81 12.82 1.75
CA ASP A 70 17.26 12.99 1.92
C ASP A 70 18.09 12.11 0.96
N GLY A 71 17.44 11.27 0.15
CA GLY A 71 18.09 10.40 -0.83
C GLY A 71 18.47 9.01 -0.29
N GLU A 72 18.00 8.63 0.89
CA GLU A 72 18.24 7.30 1.43
C GLU A 72 17.56 6.20 0.60
N THR A 73 18.30 5.10 0.41
CA THR A 73 17.78 3.94 -0.32
C THR A 73 16.90 3.07 0.59
N CYS A 74 16.01 2.26 0.00
CA CYS A 74 15.18 1.34 0.79
C CYS A 74 16.01 0.34 1.61
N GLU A 75 17.22 0.00 1.14
CA GLU A 75 18.14 -0.89 1.85
C GLU A 75 18.72 -0.21 3.10
N LEU A 76 19.13 1.05 2.99
CA LEU A 76 19.66 1.83 4.10
C LEU A 76 18.58 2.10 5.15
N ILE A 77 17.38 2.49 4.71
CA ILE A 77 16.22 2.63 5.61
C ILE A 77 15.89 1.28 6.27
N GLY A 78 15.92 0.17 5.51
CA GLY A 78 15.68 -1.17 6.05
C GLY A 78 16.68 -1.54 7.15
N LYS A 79 17.97 -1.28 6.93
CA LYS A 79 19.01 -1.47 7.94
C LYS A 79 18.80 -0.58 9.17
N LYS A 80 18.46 0.70 8.98
CA LYS A 80 18.25 1.67 10.06
C LYS A 80 17.11 1.27 10.99
N TYR A 81 16.01 0.75 10.45
CA TYR A 81 14.85 0.32 11.23
C TYR A 81 14.83 -1.18 11.57
N ASN A 82 15.89 -1.92 11.21
CA ASN A 82 15.95 -3.39 11.33
C ASN A 82 14.73 -4.10 10.73
N ILE A 83 14.29 -3.65 9.55
CA ILE A 83 13.16 -4.22 8.81
C ILE A 83 13.60 -4.67 7.40
N PRO A 84 12.94 -5.68 6.82
CA PRO A 84 13.23 -6.10 5.45
C PRO A 84 13.05 -4.96 4.44
N THR A 85 13.93 -4.87 3.45
CA THR A 85 13.86 -3.87 2.36
C THR A 85 12.47 -3.86 1.70
N ARG A 86 11.90 -5.05 1.47
CA ARG A 86 10.55 -5.22 0.90
C ARG A 86 9.45 -4.57 1.77
N THR A 87 9.63 -4.52 3.09
CA THR A 87 8.72 -3.84 4.01
C THR A 87 8.83 -2.33 3.84
N VAL A 88 10.04 -1.79 3.63
CA VAL A 88 10.24 -0.37 3.33
C VAL A 88 9.58 0.01 2.00
N GLU A 89 9.77 -0.79 0.95
CA GLU A 89 9.11 -0.59 -0.34
C GLU A 89 7.58 -0.57 -0.19
N TRP A 90 7.05 -1.50 0.61
CA TRP A 90 5.64 -1.59 0.93
C TRP A 90 5.12 -0.37 1.72
N LYS A 91 5.91 0.13 2.69
CA LYS A 91 5.60 1.37 3.43
C LYS A 91 5.65 2.59 2.50
N ARG A 92 6.60 2.69 1.56
CA ARG A 92 6.64 3.78 0.55
C ARG A 92 5.38 3.82 -0.31
N GLN A 93 4.90 2.67 -0.75
CA GLN A 93 3.64 2.58 -1.50
C GLN A 93 2.44 3.04 -0.65
N LEU A 94 2.47 2.84 0.67
CA LEU A 94 1.39 3.30 1.57
C LEU A 94 1.40 4.81 1.64
N ILE A 95 2.58 5.40 1.83
CA ILE A 95 2.76 6.85 1.89
C ILE A 95 2.26 7.50 0.61
N VAL A 96 2.62 6.94 -0.56
CA VAL A 96 2.14 7.43 -1.86
C VAL A 96 0.62 7.39 -1.95
N ALA A 97 0.00 6.26 -1.57
CA ALA A 97 -1.45 6.12 -1.60
C ALA A 97 -2.15 7.08 -0.65
N LYS A 98 -1.61 7.29 0.55
CA LYS A 98 -2.15 8.23 1.56
C LYS A 98 -2.09 9.68 1.11
N LEU A 99 -0.96 10.07 0.50
CA LEU A 99 -0.76 11.45 0.04
C LEU A 99 -1.52 11.78 -1.25
N GLY A 100 -2.02 10.77 -1.97
CA GLY A 100 -2.63 10.93 -3.30
C GLY A 100 -1.57 11.12 -4.40
N GLY A 101 -0.36 10.60 -4.20
CA GLY A 101 0.72 10.70 -5.16
C GLY A 101 0.62 9.66 -6.27
N GLU A 102 1.12 9.97 -7.48
CA GLU A 102 1.25 8.97 -8.55
C GLU A 102 2.54 8.16 -8.38
N ASN A 103 3.56 8.79 -7.81
CA ASN A 103 4.85 8.22 -7.51
C ASN A 103 5.43 8.84 -6.24
N ILE A 104 6.56 8.33 -5.77
CA ILE A 104 7.20 8.80 -4.54
C ILE A 104 7.66 10.26 -4.62
N ILE A 105 8.14 10.69 -5.79
CA ILE A 105 8.61 12.07 -6.02
C ILE A 105 7.43 13.05 -5.97
N HIS A 106 6.31 12.71 -6.60
CA HIS A 106 5.06 13.45 -6.53
C HIS A 106 4.55 13.51 -5.10
N SER A 107 4.67 12.41 -4.36
CA SER A 107 4.30 12.34 -2.94
C SER A 107 5.15 13.27 -2.08
N ILE A 108 6.47 13.31 -2.28
CA ILE A 108 7.37 14.26 -1.60
C ILE A 108 6.96 15.71 -1.92
N LYS A 109 6.75 16.02 -3.20
CA LYS A 109 6.27 17.35 -3.63
C LYS A 109 4.95 17.73 -2.97
N LEU A 110 4.00 16.81 -2.87
CA LEU A 110 2.72 17.02 -2.19
C LEU A 110 2.91 17.20 -0.67
N ALA A 111 3.81 16.46 -0.06
CA ALA A 111 4.12 16.56 1.36
C ALA A 111 4.77 17.90 1.72
N CYS A 112 5.70 18.40 0.89
CA CYS A 112 6.25 19.76 1.03
C CYS A 112 5.15 20.83 0.86
N ARG A 113 4.28 20.70 -0.15
CA ARG A 113 3.16 21.64 -0.37
C ARG A 113 2.17 21.68 0.79
N LYS A 114 1.96 20.54 1.46
CA LYS A 114 1.09 20.42 2.64
C LYS A 114 1.78 20.83 3.95
N GLY A 115 3.07 21.20 3.92
CA GLY A 115 3.84 21.54 5.11
C GLY A 115 4.14 20.35 6.04
N ILE A 116 4.04 19.12 5.52
CA ILE A 116 4.34 17.89 6.27
C ILE A 116 5.86 17.68 6.33
N LEU A 117 6.53 17.90 5.19
CA LEU A 117 7.98 17.96 5.07
C LEU A 117 8.42 19.41 5.04
N LYS A 118 9.60 19.70 5.60
CA LYS A 118 10.22 21.02 5.60
C LYS A 118 11.33 21.11 4.56
#